data_AF-A0A2V8UAZ7-F1
#
_entry.id   AF-A0A2V8UAZ7-F1
#
_cell.length_a   1.000
_cell.length_b   1.000
_cell.length_c   1.000
_cell.angle_alpha   90.00
_cell.angle_beta   90.00
_cell.angle_gamma   90.00
#
_symmetry.space_group_name_H-M   'P 1'
#
loop_
_entity.id
_entity.type
_entity.pdbx_description
1 polymer ?
#
loop_
_entity_poly.entity_id
_entity_poly.type
_entity_poly.pdbx_seq_one_letter_code
_entity_poly.pdbx_strand_id
1 'polypeptide(L)'
;MSAAFFDYVGDGRADLYVSNMWTDAGQRVTRSDAFQPAKGTGMAEAYRRHTKGNSLYRNCGDGTFVQTRAEQGVETGQWAWSSDAHDFDCDGSPRFSLHAA
;
A
#
# COMPACT_ATOMS: atom_id res chain seq x y z
N MET A 1 -7.18 -7.14 6.64
CA MET A 1 -6.81 -6.62 5.30
C MET A 1 -8.09 -6.20 4.62
N SER A 2 -8.07 -5.00 4.06
CA SER A 2 -9.17 -4.23 3.51
C SER A 2 -8.66 -3.43 2.29
N ALA A 3 -9.59 -3.01 1.44
CA ALA A 3 -9.32 -2.10 0.34
C ALA A 3 -10.33 -0.95 0.37
N ALA A 4 -9.89 0.24 -0.04
CA ALA A 4 -10.72 1.42 -0.13
C ALA A 4 -10.49 2.15 -1.45
N PHE A 5 -11.55 2.73 -2.00
CA PHE A 5 -11.51 3.59 -3.18
C PHE A 5 -11.79 5.04 -2.79
N PHE A 6 -10.92 5.96 -3.20
CA PHE A 6 -11.09 7.40 -2.96
C PHE A 6 -10.22 8.22 -3.93
N ASP A 7 -10.56 9.48 -4.17
CA ASP A 7 -9.81 10.37 -5.07
C ASP A 7 -8.66 11.05 -4.33
N TYR A 8 -7.50 10.41 -4.26
CA TYR A 8 -6.37 10.87 -3.45
C TYR A 8 -5.75 12.16 -3.98
N VAL A 9 -5.80 12.38 -5.29
CA VAL A 9 -5.15 13.53 -5.97
C VAL A 9 -6.12 14.63 -6.40
N GLY A 10 -7.42 14.48 -6.13
CA GLY A 10 -8.46 15.44 -6.47
C GLY A 10 -8.71 15.56 -7.97
N ASP A 11 -8.47 14.50 -8.76
CA ASP A 11 -8.61 14.53 -10.22
C ASP A 11 -9.91 13.90 -10.75
N GLY A 12 -10.86 13.66 -9.84
CA GLY A 12 -12.18 13.12 -10.10
C GLY A 12 -12.20 11.62 -10.36
N ARG A 13 -11.06 10.92 -10.20
CA ARG A 13 -10.95 9.48 -10.43
C ARG A 13 -10.67 8.77 -9.12
N ALA A 14 -11.35 7.64 -8.91
CA ALA A 14 -11.11 6.81 -7.74
C ALA A 14 -9.74 6.12 -7.85
N ASP A 15 -8.86 6.43 -6.90
CA ASP A 15 -7.62 5.73 -6.61
C ASP A 15 -7.88 4.55 -5.67
N LEU A 16 -6.96 3.58 -5.65
CA LEU A 16 -7.10 2.35 -4.88
C LEU A 16 -6.07 2.28 -3.75
N TYR A 17 -6.55 2.09 -2.54
CA TYR A 17 -5.73 1.78 -1.38
C TYR A 17 -5.93 0.33 -0.94
N VAL A 18 -4.83 -0.37 -0.68
CA VAL A 18 -4.83 -1.75 -0.18
C VAL A 18 -4.05 -1.82 1.12
N SER A 19 -4.75 -2.16 2.19
CA SER A 19 -4.11 -2.43 3.49
C SER A 19 -3.47 -3.82 3.50
N ASN A 20 -2.20 -3.85 3.87
CA ASN A 20 -1.34 -5.04 3.87
C ASN A 20 -0.56 -5.12 5.19
N MET A 21 0.17 -6.22 5.37
CA MET A 21 1.03 -6.41 6.53
C MET A 21 2.39 -5.75 6.34
N TRP A 22 2.66 -4.75 7.17
CA TRP A 22 4.03 -4.34 7.45
C TRP A 22 4.63 -5.27 8.50
N THR A 23 5.85 -5.77 8.27
CA THR A 23 6.55 -6.63 9.25
C THR A 23 8.05 -6.40 9.23
N ASP A 24 8.58 -5.92 10.34
CA ASP A 24 10.04 -5.77 10.52
C ASP A 24 10.77 -7.11 10.43
N ALA A 25 10.23 -8.15 11.06
CA ALA A 25 10.79 -9.50 10.99
C ALA A 25 10.81 -10.06 9.57
N GLY A 26 9.73 -9.85 8.80
CA GLY A 26 9.68 -10.26 7.39
C GLY A 26 10.67 -9.48 6.52
N GLN A 27 10.84 -8.18 6.74
CA GLN A 27 11.85 -7.39 6.04
C GLN A 27 13.28 -7.89 6.35
N ARG A 28 13.57 -8.22 7.62
CA ARG A 28 14.87 -8.77 8.02
C ARG A 28 15.14 -10.13 7.36
N VAL A 29 14.15 -11.01 7.33
CA VAL A 29 14.29 -12.34 6.69
C VAL A 29 14.49 -12.21 5.19
N THR A 30 13.65 -11.42 4.49
CA THR A 30 13.68 -11.30 3.03
C THR A 30 14.88 -10.53 2.47
N ARG A 31 15.63 -9.83 3.33
CA ARG A 31 16.89 -9.14 3.01
C ARG A 31 18.15 -9.93 3.41
N SER A 32 18.00 -11.08 4.07
CA SER A 32 19.13 -11.92 4.46
C SER A 32 19.71 -12.67 3.27
N ASP A 33 21.04 -12.82 3.22
CA ASP A 33 21.72 -13.63 2.19
C ASP A 33 21.33 -15.13 2.26
N ALA A 34 20.87 -15.59 3.42
CA ALA A 34 20.39 -16.95 3.62
C ALA A 34 18.94 -17.16 3.12
N PHE A 35 18.27 -16.11 2.66
CA PHE A 35 16.88 -16.19 2.20
C PHE A 35 16.79 -16.96 0.89
N GLN A 36 16.01 -18.04 0.90
CA GLN A 36 15.75 -18.86 -0.28
C GLN A 36 14.28 -18.68 -0.70
N PRO A 37 13.98 -17.79 -1.66
CA PRO A 37 12.63 -17.63 -2.16
C PRO A 37 12.19 -18.87 -2.96
N ALA A 38 10.88 -19.07 -3.07
CA ALA A 38 10.30 -20.07 -3.95
C ALA A 38 10.85 -19.95 -5.39
N LYS A 39 10.96 -21.08 -6.09
CA LYS A 39 11.41 -21.11 -7.49
C LYS A 39 10.40 -20.36 -8.38
N GLY A 40 10.90 -19.44 -9.19
CA GLY A 40 10.08 -18.65 -10.10
C GLY A 40 10.67 -17.25 -10.31
N THR A 41 10.50 -16.71 -11.51
CA THR A 41 11.00 -15.37 -11.85
C THR A 41 10.38 -14.33 -10.92
N GLY A 42 11.22 -13.52 -10.27
CA GLY A 42 10.76 -12.40 -9.44
C GLY A 42 10.26 -12.77 -8.03
N MET A 43 10.37 -14.02 -7.58
CA MET A 43 9.83 -14.40 -6.26
C MET A 43 10.49 -13.68 -5.09
N ALA A 44 11.81 -13.44 -5.13
CA ALA A 44 12.51 -12.68 -4.10
C ALA A 44 11.90 -11.28 -3.91
N GLU A 45 11.60 -10.60 -5.02
CA GLU A 45 10.97 -9.28 -5.05
C GLU A 45 9.53 -9.35 -4.52
N ALA A 46 8.78 -10.39 -4.90
CA ALA A 46 7.42 -10.61 -4.42
C ALA A 46 7.39 -10.74 -2.89
N TYR A 47 8.26 -11.56 -2.29
CA TYR A 47 8.35 -11.68 -0.84
C TYR A 47 8.71 -10.36 -0.15
N ARG A 48 9.69 -9.61 -0.69
CA ARG A 48 10.02 -8.27 -0.18
C ARG A 48 8.80 -7.35 -0.20
N ARG A 49 8.04 -7.34 -1.30
CA ARG A 49 6.82 -6.52 -1.45
C ARG A 49 5.75 -6.89 -0.44
N HIS A 50 5.58 -8.17 -0.12
CA HIS A 50 4.61 -8.63 0.89
C HIS A 50 4.95 -8.19 2.32
N THR A 51 6.20 -7.80 2.58
CA THR A 51 6.65 -7.34 3.92
C THR A 51 6.70 -5.82 4.06
N LYS A 52 6.40 -5.11 2.97
CA LYS A 52 6.58 -3.66 2.86
C LYS A 52 5.45 -2.85 3.49
N GLY A 53 4.30 -3.45 3.75
CA GLY A 53 3.12 -2.74 4.25
C GLY A 53 2.14 -2.33 3.14
N ASN A 54 1.33 -1.31 3.45
CA ASN A 54 0.20 -0.91 2.62
C ASN A 54 0.62 -0.38 1.24
N SER A 55 -0.30 -0.38 0.28
CA SER A 55 -0.04 0.07 -1.08
C SER A 55 -1.13 1.03 -1.55
N LEU A 56 -0.73 2.16 -2.14
CA LEU A 56 -1.60 3.11 -2.80
C LEU A 56 -1.37 3.06 -4.30
N TYR A 57 -2.45 3.07 -5.07
CA TYR A 57 -2.46 2.96 -6.51
C TYR A 57 -3.26 4.12 -7.09
N ARG A 58 -2.61 4.95 -7.89
CA ARG A 58 -3.25 6.05 -8.61
C ARG A 58 -3.88 5.57 -9.92
N ASN A 59 -5.09 6.01 -10.20
CA ASN A 59 -5.83 5.72 -11.42
C ASN A 59 -5.40 6.66 -12.58
N CYS A 60 -4.87 6.06 -13.64
CA CYS A 60 -4.38 6.78 -14.82
C CYS A 60 -5.51 7.24 -15.77
N GLY A 61 -6.75 6.78 -15.56
CA GLY A 61 -7.92 7.13 -16.38
C GLY A 61 -8.10 6.30 -17.64
N ASP A 62 -7.17 5.40 -17.96
CA ASP A 62 -7.21 4.47 -19.10
C ASP A 62 -7.50 3.02 -18.67
N GLY A 63 -8.01 2.83 -17.44
CA GLY A 63 -8.20 1.53 -16.82
C GLY A 63 -6.93 0.93 -16.19
N THR A 64 -5.81 1.65 -16.24
CA THR A 64 -4.57 1.24 -15.58
C THR A 64 -4.36 1.96 -14.25
N PHE A 65 -3.60 1.31 -13.37
CA PHE A 65 -3.23 1.82 -12.05
C PHE A 65 -1.71 1.84 -11.91
N VAL A 66 -1.17 2.94 -11.41
CA VAL A 66 0.25 3.07 -11.07
C VAL A 66 0.41 3.07 -9.55
N GLN A 67 1.25 2.18 -9.01
CA GLN A 67 1.54 2.21 -7.58
C GLN A 67 2.31 3.49 -7.25
N THR A 68 1.75 4.31 -6.36
CA THR A 68 2.40 5.52 -5.88
C THR A 68 3.58 5.12 -4.99
N ARG A 69 4.73 5.81 -5.12
CA ARG A 69 5.92 5.52 -4.31
C ARG A 69 5.64 5.72 -2.82
N ALA A 70 6.47 5.08 -1.99
CA ALA A 70 6.49 5.16 -0.53
C ALA A 70 6.63 6.60 0.05
N GLU A 71 6.78 7.61 -0.79
CA GLU A 71 7.03 9.02 -0.44
C GLU A 71 5.94 9.63 0.46
N GLN A 72 4.75 9.01 0.53
CA GLN A 72 3.63 9.49 1.33
C GLN A 72 3.45 8.73 2.66
N GLY A 73 4.42 7.92 3.07
CA GLY A 73 4.39 7.21 4.36
C GLY A 73 3.35 6.08 4.47
N VAL A 74 2.60 5.81 3.38
CA VAL A 74 1.58 4.76 3.29
C VAL A 74 2.13 3.38 3.67
N GLU A 75 3.33 3.05 3.19
CA GLU A 75 4.00 1.78 3.47
C GLU A 75 4.35 1.63 4.97
N THR A 76 4.53 2.75 5.68
CA THR A 76 4.95 2.79 7.09
C THR A 76 3.77 2.77 8.07
N GLY A 77 2.53 2.65 7.59
CA GLY A 77 1.30 2.64 8.40
C GLY A 77 1.08 1.45 9.34
N GLN A 78 2.14 0.72 9.67
CA GLN A 78 2.14 -0.50 10.52
C GLN A 78 1.10 -1.54 10.06
N TRP A 79 0.67 -2.43 10.96
CA TRP A 79 -0.24 -3.52 10.60
C TRP A 79 -1.69 -3.03 10.59
N ALA A 80 -2.21 -2.82 9.38
CA ALA A 80 -3.56 -2.37 9.16
C ALA A 80 -4.59 -3.51 9.08
N TRP A 81 -5.63 -3.44 9.89
CA TRP A 81 -6.77 -4.36 9.83
C TRP A 81 -7.85 -3.85 8.88
N SER A 82 -8.04 -2.53 8.86
CA SER A 82 -8.99 -1.80 8.01
C SER A 82 -8.40 -0.47 7.51
N SER A 83 -8.99 0.04 6.44
CA SER A 83 -8.67 1.33 5.83
C SER A 83 -9.95 2.06 5.51
N ASP A 84 -10.01 3.34 5.86
CA ASP A 84 -11.13 4.22 5.55
C ASP A 84 -10.61 5.58 5.04
N ALA A 85 -11.44 6.33 4.32
CA ALA A 85 -11.05 7.60 3.71
C ALA A 85 -12.12 8.65 3.99
N HIS A 86 -11.70 9.77 4.57
CA HIS A 86 -12.59 10.85 4.99
C HIS A 86 -12.00 12.20 4.57
N ASP A 87 -12.84 13.03 3.94
CA ASP A 87 -12.54 14.44 3.67
C ASP A 87 -13.06 15.28 4.86
N PHE A 88 -12.17 15.58 5.80
CA PHE A 88 -12.52 16.30 7.04
C PHE A 88 -12.48 17.83 6.86
N ASP A 89 -11.69 18.33 5.92
CA ASP A 89 -11.51 19.75 5.61
C ASP A 89 -12.36 20.22 4.42
N CYS A 90 -13.08 19.31 3.77
CA CYS A 90 -13.96 19.55 2.62
C CYS A 90 -13.21 20.19 1.44
N ASP A 91 -11.94 19.87 1.26
CA ASP A 91 -11.09 20.42 0.20
C ASP A 91 -11.16 19.62 -1.11
N GLY A 92 -11.94 18.53 -1.13
CA GLY A 92 -12.10 17.64 -2.28
C GLY A 92 -10.97 16.60 -2.40
N SER A 93 -10.05 16.54 -1.44
CA SER A 93 -8.95 15.57 -1.39
C SER A 93 -8.99 14.78 -0.07
N PRO A 94 -9.64 13.60 -0.02
CA PRO A 94 -9.80 12.82 1.19
C PRO A 94 -8.48 12.44 1.85
N ARG A 95 -8.43 12.50 3.18
CA ARG A 95 -7.34 11.94 3.99
C ARG A 95 -7.68 10.49 4.33
N PHE A 96 -6.72 9.59 4.17
CA PHE A 96 -6.90 8.19 4.57
C PHE A 96 -6.57 8.01 6.06
N SER A 97 -7.43 7.28 6.77
CA SER A 97 -7.19 6.84 8.14
C SER A 97 -6.92 5.33 8.15
N LEU A 98 -5.91 4.96 8.92
CA LEU A 98 -5.46 3.60 9.08
C LEU A 98 -5.88 3.10 10.45
N HIS A 99 -6.74 2.09 10.49
CA HIS A 99 -7.01 1.35 11.73
C HIS A 99 -6.01 0.20 11.83
N ALA A 100 -4.92 0.46 12.53
CA ALA A 100 -3.80 -0.45 12.74
C ALA A 100 -3.62 -0.79 14.22
N ALA A 101 -3.02 -1.95 14.49
CA ALA A 101 -2.57 -2.37 15.83
C ALA A 101 -1.08 -2.12 15.99
#